data_AF-A0A9W7FXL6-F1
#
_entry.id   AF-A0A9W7FXL6-F1
#
_cell.length_a   1.000
_cell.length_b   1.000
_cell.length_c   1.000
_cell.angle_alpha   90.00
_cell.angle_beta   90.00
_cell.angle_gamma   90.00
#
_symmetry.space_group_name_H-M   'P 1'
#
loop_
_entity.id
_entity.type
_entity.pdbx_description
1 polymer ?
#
loop_
_entity_poly.entity_id
_entity_poly.type
_entity_poly.pdbx_seq_one_letter_code
_entity_poly.pdbx_strand_id
1 'polypeptide(L)'
;MSSEDPERLAGLDASLLWLTQCWNANLDSNPFHGILAFSQGASLAGMLPLVTSPHYLFRNLHFLILINGYNPTPPPNKGFGGVPASKHSEANIINIPTLHIMGASNSVVQPSESIDLTLRFVEPIVYTHPHGHCLPSTVECFDLVASFLSLRYANLFLKQDPAVLEMRSRLRRLEAYAGSVIASESGSNPPRALMAVIDRNAVGGWSGGRRVEPGGGAPCPVEFVRKEKERREGGDRRKPEGKGE
;
A
#
# COMPACT_ATOMS: atom_id res chain seq x y z
N MET A 1 -34.17 10.77 -8.44
CA MET A 1 -34.02 9.30 -8.35
C MET A 1 -32.52 9.03 -8.27
N SER A 2 -32.16 8.23 -7.26
CA SER A 2 -30.84 7.99 -6.67
C SER A 2 -29.61 8.12 -7.58
N SER A 3 -28.78 9.12 -7.27
CA SER A 3 -27.35 9.13 -7.59
C SER A 3 -26.65 8.14 -6.64
N GLU A 4 -26.59 6.87 -7.01
CA GLU A 4 -25.67 5.94 -6.37
C GLU A 4 -24.25 6.35 -6.78
N ASP A 5 -23.48 6.85 -5.82
CA ASP A 5 -22.04 7.09 -5.97
C ASP A 5 -21.40 5.75 -6.39
N PRO A 6 -20.74 5.65 -7.56
CA PRO A 6 -20.16 4.40 -8.03
C PRO A 6 -19.15 3.91 -7.00
N GLU A 7 -19.29 2.65 -6.58
CA GLU A 7 -18.50 1.91 -5.60
C GLU A 7 -17.20 2.61 -5.21
N ARG A 8 -17.29 3.37 -4.11
CA ARG A 8 -16.17 4.13 -3.59
C ARG A 8 -15.09 3.14 -3.13
N LEU A 9 -13.91 3.17 -3.75
CA LEU A 9 -12.67 2.49 -3.32
C LEU A 9 -12.21 3.01 -1.94
N ALA A 10 -13.03 2.80 -0.91
CA ALA A 10 -12.79 3.29 0.43
C ALA A 10 -11.54 2.62 1.02
N GLY A 11 -10.63 3.42 1.58
CA GLY A 11 -9.42 2.92 2.23
C GLY A 11 -8.27 2.55 1.29
N LEU A 12 -8.40 2.74 -0.03
CA LEU A 12 -7.32 2.47 -0.98
C LEU A 12 -6.02 3.24 -0.64
N ASP A 13 -6.13 4.54 -0.34
CA ASP A 13 -4.97 5.36 0.02
C ASP A 13 -4.29 4.87 1.30
N ALA A 14 -5.08 4.36 2.26
CA ALA A 14 -4.57 3.77 3.48
C ALA A 14 -3.86 2.44 3.21
N SER A 15 -4.42 1.58 2.36
CA SER A 15 -3.78 0.33 1.92
C SER A 15 -2.49 0.59 1.16
N LEU A 16 -2.47 1.56 0.24
CA LEU A 16 -1.26 1.95 -0.50
C LEU A 16 -0.18 2.48 0.45
N LEU A 17 -0.56 3.33 1.41
CA LEU A 17 0.36 3.85 2.41
C LEU A 17 0.94 2.72 3.26
N TRP A 18 0.09 1.83 3.77
CA TRP A 18 0.50 0.70 4.60
C TRP A 18 1.42 -0.26 3.85
N LEU A 19 1.05 -0.66 2.63
CA LEU A 19 1.88 -1.53 1.80
C LEU A 19 3.22 -0.88 1.48
N THR A 20 3.23 0.43 1.20
CA THR A 20 4.47 1.17 0.96
C THR A 20 5.34 1.21 2.21
N GLN A 21 4.75 1.39 3.39
CA GLN A 21 5.47 1.32 4.66
C GLN A 21 6.04 -0.07 4.88
N CYS A 22 5.27 -1.14 4.68
CA CYS A 22 5.79 -2.51 4.81
C CYS A 22 6.90 -2.81 3.80
N TRP A 23 6.75 -2.37 2.55
CA TRP A 23 7.73 -2.58 1.48
C TRP A 23 9.04 -1.85 1.75
N ASN A 24 8.96 -0.63 2.30
CA ASN A 24 10.12 0.24 2.51
C ASN A 24 10.58 0.31 3.98
N ALA A 25 9.96 -0.42 4.91
CA ALA A 25 10.24 -0.33 6.35
C ALA A 25 11.73 -0.49 6.68
N ASN A 26 12.44 -1.32 5.91
CA ASN A 26 13.87 -1.51 6.02
C ASN A 26 14.56 -1.01 4.73
N LEU A 27 14.67 0.32 4.60
CA LEU A 27 15.23 1.01 3.42
C LEU A 27 16.58 0.43 2.94
N ASP A 28 17.40 -0.07 3.88
CA ASP A 28 18.74 -0.59 3.57
C ASP A 28 18.75 -2.08 3.17
N SER A 29 17.68 -2.82 3.47
CA SER A 29 17.67 -4.29 3.33
C SER A 29 16.47 -4.88 2.59
N ASN A 30 15.60 -4.03 2.00
CA ASN A 30 14.31 -4.42 1.40
C ASN A 30 14.27 -5.91 0.98
N PRO A 31 13.66 -6.78 1.80
CA PRO A 31 13.77 -8.23 1.63
C PRO A 31 12.88 -8.76 0.51
N PHE A 32 11.98 -7.93 -0.01
CA PHE A 32 10.96 -8.34 -0.96
C PHE A 32 11.40 -8.05 -2.38
N HIS A 33 11.24 -9.05 -3.24
CA HIS A 33 11.51 -8.95 -4.69
C HIS A 33 10.23 -9.11 -5.51
N GLY A 34 9.14 -9.54 -4.89
CA GLY A 34 7.85 -9.75 -5.54
C GLY A 34 6.72 -9.83 -4.53
N ILE A 35 5.48 -9.77 -5.03
CA ILE A 35 4.26 -9.82 -4.22
C ILE A 35 3.42 -11.00 -4.67
N LEU A 36 2.93 -11.78 -3.71
CA LEU A 36 1.84 -12.73 -3.90
C LEU A 36 0.59 -12.14 -3.26
N ALA A 37 -0.51 -12.09 -4.00
CA ALA A 37 -1.75 -11.50 -3.52
C ALA A 37 -2.99 -12.23 -4.04
N PHE A 38 -4.10 -12.09 -3.29
CA PHE A 38 -5.35 -12.79 -3.52
C PHE A 38 -6.53 -11.82 -3.61
N SER A 39 -7.46 -12.06 -4.54
CA SER A 39 -8.72 -11.33 -4.69
C SER A 39 -8.50 -9.82 -4.81
N GLN A 40 -9.15 -9.01 -3.95
CA GLN A 40 -8.93 -7.56 -3.89
C GLN A 40 -7.46 -7.17 -3.70
N GLY A 41 -6.69 -7.96 -2.95
CA GLY A 41 -5.25 -7.75 -2.80
C GLY A 41 -4.50 -7.97 -4.12
N ALA A 42 -4.93 -8.92 -4.95
CA ALA A 42 -4.37 -9.14 -6.27
C ALA A 42 -4.68 -7.97 -7.22
N SER A 43 -5.91 -7.46 -7.16
CA SER A 43 -6.32 -6.25 -7.91
C SER A 43 -5.47 -5.04 -7.54
N LEU A 44 -5.22 -4.83 -6.24
CA LEU A 44 -4.33 -3.77 -5.75
C LEU A 44 -2.87 -3.99 -6.16
N ALA A 45 -2.35 -5.20 -5.94
CA ALA A 45 -0.97 -5.56 -6.27
C ALA A 45 -0.68 -5.39 -7.77
N GLY A 46 -1.63 -5.79 -8.63
CA GLY A 46 -1.53 -5.65 -10.08
C GLY A 46 -1.40 -4.21 -10.56
N MET A 47 -1.75 -3.23 -9.73
CA MET A 47 -1.65 -1.82 -10.07
C MET A 47 -0.41 -1.11 -9.55
N LEU A 48 0.24 -1.68 -8.54
CA LEU A 48 1.42 -1.06 -7.93
C LEU A 48 2.50 -0.67 -8.95
N PRO A 49 2.76 -1.45 -10.04
CA PRO A 49 3.71 -1.04 -11.07
C PRO A 49 3.36 0.26 -11.81
N LEU A 50 2.08 0.64 -11.82
CA LEU A 50 1.62 1.85 -12.49
C LEU A 50 1.61 3.07 -11.57
N VAL A 51 1.60 2.87 -10.26
CA VAL A 51 1.53 3.94 -9.27
C VAL A 51 2.73 4.87 -9.43
N THR A 52 2.46 6.12 -9.80
CA THR A 52 3.49 7.15 -10.05
C THR A 52 3.70 8.09 -8.88
N SER A 53 2.83 8.02 -7.87
CA SER A 53 2.93 8.86 -6.68
C SER A 53 4.27 8.63 -5.97
N PRO A 54 5.06 9.68 -5.68
CA PRO A 54 6.32 9.53 -4.95
C PRO A 54 6.11 9.06 -3.51
N HIS A 55 4.88 9.14 -2.99
CA HIS A 55 4.51 8.61 -1.67
C HIS A 55 4.31 7.09 -1.66
N TYR A 56 4.21 6.45 -2.82
CA TYR A 56 3.86 5.04 -2.98
C TYR A 56 4.87 4.31 -3.88
N LEU A 57 6.14 4.36 -3.50
CA LEU A 57 7.22 3.77 -4.29
C LEU A 57 7.47 2.31 -3.91
N PHE A 58 7.24 1.39 -4.84
CA PHE A 58 7.57 -0.03 -4.74
C PHE A 58 8.88 -0.31 -5.49
N ARG A 59 9.99 0.26 -5.02
CA ARG A 59 11.30 0.06 -5.65
C ARG A 59 11.68 -1.42 -5.61
N ASN A 60 12.30 -1.91 -6.68
CA ASN A 60 12.74 -3.30 -6.83
C ASN A 60 11.60 -4.33 -6.75
N LEU A 61 10.38 -3.94 -7.14
CA LEU A 61 9.31 -4.90 -7.42
C LEU A 61 9.61 -5.61 -8.75
N HIS A 62 10.00 -6.88 -8.71
CA HIS A 62 10.45 -7.62 -9.88
C HIS A 62 9.41 -8.60 -10.45
N PHE A 63 8.42 -9.03 -9.67
CA PHE A 63 7.38 -9.94 -10.14
C PHE A 63 6.11 -9.89 -9.27
N LEU A 64 5.00 -10.38 -9.83
CA LEU A 64 3.73 -10.57 -9.10
C LEU A 64 3.18 -11.99 -9.29
N ILE A 65 2.52 -12.50 -8.25
CA ILE A 65 1.66 -13.69 -8.30
C ILE A 65 0.27 -13.23 -7.88
N LEU A 66 -0.68 -13.25 -8.83
CA LEU A 66 -2.01 -12.66 -8.70
C LEU A 66 -3.05 -13.76 -8.75
N ILE A 67 -3.77 -13.97 -7.64
CA ILE A 67 -4.73 -15.06 -7.51
C ILE A 67 -6.14 -14.48 -7.47
N ASN A 68 -6.99 -14.85 -8.43
CA ASN A 68 -8.39 -14.39 -8.54
C ASN A 68 -8.56 -12.85 -8.47
N GLY A 69 -7.62 -12.10 -9.06
CA GLY A 69 -7.71 -10.64 -9.15
C GLY A 69 -8.63 -10.16 -10.28
N TYR A 70 -8.93 -8.87 -10.27
CA TYR A 70 -9.70 -8.16 -11.29
C TYR A 70 -9.14 -6.76 -11.53
N ASN A 71 -9.59 -6.10 -12.60
CA ASN A 71 -9.27 -4.69 -12.80
C ASN A 71 -10.17 -3.81 -11.93
N PRO A 72 -9.64 -3.10 -10.94
CA PRO A 72 -10.45 -2.14 -10.19
C PRO A 72 -10.80 -0.94 -11.07
N THR A 73 -12.07 -0.54 -11.04
CA THR A 73 -12.59 0.55 -11.87
C THR A 73 -12.34 1.90 -11.19
N PRO A 74 -11.49 2.78 -11.76
CA PRO A 74 -11.30 4.11 -11.21
C PRO A 74 -12.52 5.01 -11.45
N PRO A 75 -12.68 6.09 -10.66
CA PRO A 75 -13.57 7.18 -11.03
C PRO A 75 -13.17 7.75 -12.41
N PRO A 76 -14.12 7.94 -13.36
CA PRO A 76 -13.84 8.23 -14.78
C PRO A 76 -12.88 9.40 -15.04
N ASN A 77 -12.80 10.37 -14.12
CA ASN A 77 -12.08 11.62 -14.32
C ASN A 77 -10.87 11.82 -13.39
N LYS A 78 -10.59 10.88 -12.48
CA LYS A 78 -9.50 11.05 -11.50
C LYS A 78 -8.47 9.93 -11.52
N GLY A 79 -8.86 8.71 -11.88
CA GLY A 79 -7.98 7.59 -11.60
C GLY A 79 -7.75 7.41 -10.10
N PHE A 80 -6.67 6.72 -9.72
CA PHE A 80 -6.20 6.62 -8.33
C PHE A 80 -4.72 6.22 -8.28
N GLY A 81 -4.06 6.41 -7.12
CA GLY A 81 -2.62 6.15 -6.98
C GLY A 81 -1.72 7.06 -7.84
N GLY A 82 -2.21 8.23 -8.26
CA GLY A 82 -1.51 9.11 -9.21
C GLY A 82 -1.59 8.65 -10.68
N VAL A 83 -2.34 7.59 -10.96
CA VAL A 83 -2.49 7.01 -12.30
C VAL A 83 -3.78 7.51 -12.95
N PRO A 84 -3.73 8.12 -14.15
CA PRO A 84 -4.93 8.57 -14.87
C PRO A 84 -5.92 7.42 -15.16
N ALA A 85 -7.22 7.73 -15.19
CA ALA A 85 -8.30 6.76 -15.43
C ALA A 85 -8.04 5.85 -16.66
N SER A 86 -7.56 6.44 -17.77
CA SER A 86 -7.29 5.72 -19.02
C SER A 86 -6.24 4.60 -18.90
N LYS A 87 -5.27 4.75 -17.98
CA LYS A 87 -4.18 3.77 -17.82
C LYS A 87 -4.57 2.55 -16.99
N HIS A 88 -5.72 2.58 -16.31
CA HIS A 88 -6.18 1.46 -15.50
C HIS A 88 -6.71 0.28 -16.34
N SER A 89 -7.06 0.54 -17.60
CA SER A 89 -7.59 -0.46 -18.53
C SER A 89 -6.74 -0.64 -19.78
N GLU A 90 -5.57 0.01 -19.83
CA GLU A 90 -4.66 -0.07 -20.98
C GLU A 90 -3.96 -1.45 -21.02
N ALA A 91 -4.01 -2.11 -22.18
CA ALA A 91 -3.40 -3.41 -22.39
C ALA A 91 -1.88 -3.30 -22.57
N ASN A 92 -1.12 -4.33 -22.14
CA ASN A 92 0.34 -4.44 -22.28
C ASN A 92 1.15 -3.24 -21.73
N ILE A 93 0.58 -2.48 -20.79
CA ILE A 93 1.24 -1.30 -20.21
C ILE A 93 2.22 -1.69 -19.07
N ILE A 94 2.04 -2.87 -18.47
CA ILE A 94 2.85 -3.32 -17.33
C ILE A 94 3.89 -4.34 -17.78
N ASN A 95 5.16 -3.94 -17.79
CA ASN A 95 6.29 -4.80 -18.13
C ASN A 95 6.99 -5.34 -16.88
N ILE A 96 6.29 -6.22 -16.16
CA ILE A 96 6.89 -7.06 -15.12
C ILE A 96 6.37 -8.50 -15.23
N PRO A 97 7.20 -9.51 -14.96
CA PRO A 97 6.77 -10.91 -14.94
C PRO A 97 5.62 -11.16 -13.96
N THR A 98 4.55 -11.78 -14.44
CA THR A 98 3.39 -12.14 -13.61
C THR A 98 2.95 -13.59 -13.79
N LEU A 99 2.47 -14.17 -12.70
CA LEU A 99 1.74 -15.45 -12.67
C LEU A 99 0.31 -15.18 -12.20
N HIS A 100 -0.67 -15.53 -13.00
CA HIS A 100 -2.09 -15.40 -12.71
C HIS A 100 -2.68 -16.77 -12.42
N ILE A 101 -3.33 -16.92 -11.27
CA ILE A 101 -4.02 -18.15 -10.87
C ILE A 101 -5.51 -17.82 -10.75
N MET A 102 -6.37 -18.51 -11.50
CA MET A 102 -7.80 -18.22 -11.56
C MET A 102 -8.65 -19.48 -11.43
N GLY A 103 -9.76 -19.36 -10.70
CA GLY A 103 -10.76 -20.41 -10.57
C GLY A 103 -11.84 -20.31 -11.66
N ALA A 104 -12.02 -21.37 -12.44
CA ALA A 104 -13.02 -21.43 -13.51
C ALA A 104 -14.46 -21.37 -12.99
N SER A 105 -14.70 -21.85 -11.75
CA SER A 105 -16.02 -21.83 -11.10
C SER A 105 -16.16 -20.66 -10.12
N ASN A 106 -15.33 -19.62 -10.24
CA ASN A 106 -15.33 -18.49 -9.32
C ASN A 106 -16.53 -17.58 -9.57
N SER A 107 -17.42 -17.49 -8.57
CA SER A 107 -18.62 -16.64 -8.62
C SER A 107 -18.44 -15.27 -7.97
N VAL A 108 -17.32 -15.04 -7.28
CA VAL A 108 -17.00 -13.78 -6.58
C VAL A 108 -16.29 -12.81 -7.52
N VAL A 109 -15.30 -13.32 -8.25
CA VAL A 109 -14.61 -12.61 -9.33
C VAL A 109 -14.77 -13.48 -10.56
N GLN A 110 -15.51 -13.00 -11.55
CA GLN A 110 -15.79 -13.79 -12.74
C GLN A 110 -14.47 -14.10 -13.48
N PRO A 111 -14.31 -15.30 -14.06
CA PRO A 111 -13.11 -15.64 -14.81
C PRO A 111 -12.77 -14.62 -15.91
N SER A 112 -13.77 -14.00 -16.53
CA SER A 112 -13.59 -12.91 -17.50
C SER A 112 -12.90 -11.69 -16.89
N GLU A 113 -13.23 -11.29 -15.67
CA GLU A 113 -12.60 -10.15 -14.99
C GLU A 113 -11.14 -10.44 -14.64
N SER A 114 -10.83 -11.69 -14.29
CA SER A 114 -9.45 -12.15 -14.08
C SER A 114 -8.65 -12.19 -15.39
N ILE A 115 -9.29 -12.54 -16.51
CA ILE A 115 -8.68 -12.45 -17.84
C ILE A 115 -8.41 -10.99 -18.21
N ASP A 116 -9.35 -10.08 -17.97
CA ASP A 116 -9.15 -8.65 -18.26
C ASP A 116 -7.94 -8.07 -17.51
N LEU A 117 -7.69 -8.54 -16.29
CA LEU A 117 -6.50 -8.15 -15.55
C LEU A 117 -5.20 -8.65 -16.20
N THR A 118 -5.20 -9.85 -16.81
CA THR A 118 -3.99 -10.40 -17.44
C THR A 118 -3.55 -9.59 -18.66
N LEU A 119 -4.51 -9.06 -19.42
CA LEU A 119 -4.27 -8.29 -20.65
C LEU A 119 -3.43 -7.01 -20.43
N ARG A 120 -3.32 -6.55 -19.18
CA ARG A 120 -2.51 -5.37 -18.81
C ARG A 120 -1.02 -5.64 -18.74
N PHE A 121 -0.65 -6.91 -18.58
CA PHE A 121 0.74 -7.34 -18.40
C PHE A 121 1.31 -7.83 -19.73
N VAL A 122 2.61 -7.58 -19.92
CA VAL A 122 3.36 -8.16 -21.04
C VAL A 122 3.66 -9.62 -20.72
N GLU A 123 3.20 -10.54 -21.57
CA GLU A 123 3.46 -11.99 -21.49
C GLU A 123 3.13 -12.64 -20.11
N PRO A 124 1.88 -12.50 -19.60
CA PRO A 124 1.51 -13.10 -18.33
C PRO A 124 1.46 -14.63 -18.43
N ILE A 125 1.92 -15.32 -17.38
CA ILE A 125 1.68 -16.75 -17.23
C ILE A 125 0.31 -16.94 -16.58
N VAL A 126 -0.54 -17.77 -17.18
CA VAL A 126 -1.92 -17.98 -16.71
C VAL A 126 -2.14 -19.45 -16.35
N TYR A 127 -2.70 -19.70 -15.17
CA TYR A 127 -3.12 -21.00 -14.69
C TYR A 127 -4.58 -20.96 -14.26
N THR A 128 -5.39 -21.84 -14.85
CA THR A 128 -6.81 -21.97 -14.53
C THR A 128 -7.06 -23.31 -13.86
N HIS A 129 -7.81 -23.30 -12.76
CA HIS A 129 -8.20 -24.51 -12.02
C HIS A 129 -9.73 -24.65 -11.94
N PRO A 130 -10.27 -25.87 -11.74
CA PRO A 130 -11.72 -26.09 -11.78
C PRO A 130 -12.49 -25.50 -10.57
N HIS A 131 -11.80 -25.25 -9.46
CA HIS A 131 -12.42 -24.73 -8.24
C HIS A 131 -12.86 -23.24 -8.35
N GLY A 132 -13.57 -22.77 -7.33
CA GLY A 132 -14.09 -21.39 -7.25
C GLY A 132 -13.06 -20.37 -6.73
N HIS A 133 -13.49 -19.46 -5.85
CA HIS A 133 -12.68 -18.39 -5.30
C HIS A 133 -11.66 -18.88 -4.25
N CYS A 134 -10.63 -19.60 -4.67
CA CYS A 134 -9.60 -20.14 -3.77
C CYS A 134 -8.22 -20.17 -4.42
N LEU A 135 -7.18 -20.38 -3.61
CA LEU A 135 -5.89 -20.85 -4.09
C LEU A 135 -5.91 -22.38 -4.10
N PRO A 136 -5.72 -23.05 -5.24
CA PRO A 136 -5.82 -24.50 -5.33
C PRO A 136 -4.63 -25.14 -4.61
N SER A 137 -4.91 -26.12 -3.75
CA SER A 137 -3.87 -26.89 -3.04
C SER A 137 -3.43 -28.13 -3.84
N THR A 138 -3.24 -27.98 -5.14
CA THR A 138 -2.82 -29.09 -6.03
C THR A 138 -1.32 -29.03 -6.28
N VAL A 139 -0.71 -30.20 -6.50
CA VAL A 139 0.73 -30.32 -6.76
C VAL A 139 1.12 -29.49 -7.99
N GLU A 140 0.30 -29.50 -9.03
CA GLU A 140 0.53 -28.75 -10.28
C GLU A 140 0.59 -27.25 -10.02
N CYS A 141 -0.26 -26.72 -9.14
CA CYS A 141 -0.22 -25.30 -8.77
C CYS A 141 1.05 -24.96 -7.99
N PHE A 142 1.44 -25.82 -7.04
CA PHE A 142 2.66 -25.61 -6.26
C PHE A 142 3.92 -25.70 -7.14
N ASP A 143 4.00 -26.68 -8.04
CA ASP A 143 5.10 -26.85 -8.98
C ASP A 143 5.22 -25.66 -9.94
N LEU A 144 4.09 -25.12 -10.40
CA LEU A 144 4.08 -23.93 -11.23
C LEU A 144 4.60 -22.70 -10.48
N VAL A 145 4.13 -22.47 -9.25
CA VAL A 145 4.61 -21.38 -8.40
C VAL A 145 6.09 -21.55 -8.08
N ALA A 146 6.53 -22.76 -7.75
CA ALA A 146 7.94 -23.07 -7.46
C ALA A 146 8.83 -22.83 -8.68
N SER A 147 8.39 -23.25 -9.88
CA SER A 147 9.11 -23.03 -11.13
C SER A 147 9.21 -21.55 -11.48
N PHE A 148 8.11 -20.81 -11.31
CA PHE A 148 8.07 -19.36 -11.50
C PHE A 148 9.06 -18.66 -10.57
N LEU A 149 9.02 -18.97 -9.27
CA LEU A 149 9.93 -18.38 -8.27
C LEU A 149 11.39 -18.77 -8.51
N SER A 150 11.67 -20.02 -8.88
CA SER A 150 13.03 -20.49 -9.18
C SER A 150 13.63 -19.74 -10.37
N LEU A 151 12.84 -19.50 -11.41
CA LEU A 151 13.26 -18.70 -12.55
C LEU A 151 13.49 -17.23 -12.17
N ARG A 152 12.66 -16.64 -11.30
CA ARG A 152 12.88 -15.26 -10.82
C ARG A 152 14.12 -15.15 -9.95
N TYR A 153 14.32 -16.10 -9.05
CA TYR A 153 15.53 -16.21 -8.24
C TYR A 153 16.77 -16.31 -9.13
N ALA A 154 16.71 -17.16 -10.17
CA ALA A 154 17.77 -17.32 -11.14
C ALA A 154 18.17 -15.98 -11.80
N ASN A 155 17.17 -15.24 -12.30
CA ASN A 155 17.39 -13.96 -12.96
C ASN A 155 17.97 -12.87 -12.04
N LEU A 156 17.59 -12.88 -10.77
CA LEU A 156 18.03 -11.88 -9.80
C LEU A 156 19.42 -12.19 -9.21
N PHE A 157 19.74 -13.48 -9.03
CA PHE A 157 20.84 -13.86 -8.15
C PHE A 157 21.91 -14.77 -8.77
N LEU A 158 21.70 -15.41 -9.92
CA LEU A 158 22.74 -16.30 -10.48
C LEU A 158 24.00 -15.58 -10.95
N LYS A 159 24.01 -14.24 -10.97
CA LYS A 159 25.22 -13.43 -11.19
C LYS A 159 26.03 -13.18 -9.91
N GLN A 160 25.55 -13.62 -8.75
CA GLN A 160 26.20 -13.46 -7.45
C GLN A 160 26.68 -14.82 -6.92
N ASP A 161 27.79 -14.80 -6.18
CA ASP A 161 28.30 -15.98 -5.49
C ASP A 161 27.24 -16.52 -4.49
N PRO A 162 26.88 -17.81 -4.52
CA PRO A 162 25.90 -18.40 -3.60
C PRO A 162 26.22 -18.17 -2.12
N ALA A 163 27.50 -18.15 -1.74
CA ALA A 163 27.91 -17.89 -0.37
C ALA A 163 27.65 -16.43 0.04
N VAL A 164 27.87 -15.49 -0.88
CA VAL A 164 27.57 -14.06 -0.67
C VAL A 164 26.06 -13.85 -0.52
N LEU A 165 25.26 -14.55 -1.31
CA LEU A 165 23.81 -14.47 -1.25
C LEU A 165 23.23 -15.04 0.05
N GLU A 166 23.73 -16.19 0.50
CA GLU A 166 23.31 -16.78 1.77
C GLU A 166 23.72 -15.88 2.95
N MET A 167 24.94 -15.35 2.92
CA MET A 167 25.41 -14.43 3.96
C MET A 167 24.55 -13.16 4.02
N ARG A 168 24.20 -12.57 2.86
CA ARG A 168 23.26 -11.44 2.78
C ARG A 168 21.89 -11.81 3.35
N SER A 169 21.33 -12.96 2.96
CA SER A 169 20.02 -13.42 3.45
C SER A 169 20.02 -13.60 4.96
N ARG A 170 21.09 -14.17 5.52
CA ARG A 170 21.26 -14.35 6.96
C ARG A 170 21.40 -13.01 7.70
N LEU A 171 22.18 -12.07 7.16
CA LEU A 171 22.31 -10.73 7.72
C LEU A 171 20.94 -10.03 7.79
N ARG A 172 20.15 -10.08 6.71
CA ARG A 172 18.81 -9.50 6.68
C ARG A 172 17.85 -10.11 7.69
N ARG A 173 17.87 -11.44 7.87
CA ARG A 173 17.06 -12.11 8.89
C ARG A 173 17.44 -11.65 10.30
N LEU A 174 18.73 -11.47 10.56
CA LEU A 174 19.22 -10.96 11.84
C LEU A 174 18.82 -9.49 12.07
N GLU A 175 18.92 -8.64 11.05
CA GLU A 175 18.46 -7.24 11.12
C GLU A 175 16.96 -7.15 11.43
N ALA A 176 16.13 -7.92 10.72
CA ALA A 176 14.68 -7.96 10.97
C ALA A 176 14.36 -8.45 12.39
N TYR A 177 15.07 -9.49 12.86
CA TYR A 177 14.93 -9.98 14.22
C TYR A 177 15.34 -8.92 15.25
N ALA A 178 16.50 -8.28 15.08
CA ALA A 178 16.96 -7.21 15.98
C ALA A 178 15.98 -6.03 16.00
N GLY A 179 15.46 -5.62 14.85
CA GLY A 179 14.43 -4.59 14.75
C GLY A 179 13.16 -4.97 15.54
N SER A 180 12.72 -6.23 15.46
CA SER A 180 11.57 -6.72 16.23
C SER A 180 11.81 -6.70 17.75
N VAL A 181 13.03 -7.05 18.19
CA VAL A 181 13.43 -7.00 19.61
C VAL A 181 13.42 -5.55 20.10
N ILE A 182 14.06 -4.64 19.37
CA ILE A 182 14.10 -3.21 19.70
C ILE A 182 12.68 -2.61 19.76
N ALA A 183 11.80 -2.97 18.82
CA ALA A 183 10.41 -2.50 18.83
C ALA A 183 9.66 -3.02 20.06
N SER A 184 9.87 -4.29 20.44
CA SER A 184 9.25 -4.89 21.62
C SER A 184 9.75 -4.27 22.95
N GLU A 185 11.05 -4.00 23.04
CA GLU A 185 11.66 -3.31 24.18
C GLU A 185 11.21 -1.85 24.25
N SER A 186 11.16 -1.13 23.13
CA SER A 186 10.70 0.27 23.09
C SER A 186 9.22 0.41 23.41
N GLY A 187 8.39 -0.58 23.06
CA GLY A 187 6.98 -0.63 23.47
C GLY A 187 6.81 -0.90 24.97
N SER A 188 7.73 -1.65 25.57
CA SER A 188 7.70 -2.02 27.00
C SER A 188 8.39 -0.97 27.89
N ASN A 189 9.40 -0.27 27.38
CA ASN A 189 10.20 0.72 28.10
C ASN A 189 10.74 1.80 27.13
N PRO A 190 9.87 2.73 26.67
CA PRO A 190 10.26 3.72 25.67
C PRO A 190 11.38 4.64 26.20
N PRO A 191 12.45 4.86 25.43
CA PRO A 191 13.51 5.81 25.78
C PRO A 191 12.93 7.20 26.11
N ARG A 192 13.48 7.89 27.12
CA ARG A 192 13.02 9.23 27.54
C ARG A 192 12.90 10.23 26.39
N ALA A 193 13.73 10.12 25.36
CA ALA A 193 13.69 10.96 24.16
C ALA A 193 12.42 10.73 23.29
N LEU A 194 11.87 9.51 23.25
CA LEU A 194 10.60 9.20 22.59
C LEU A 194 9.38 9.63 23.43
N MET A 195 9.52 9.68 24.75
CA MET A 195 8.51 10.19 25.69
C MET A 195 8.43 11.73 25.72
N ALA A 196 9.49 12.42 25.27
CA ALA A 196 9.59 13.89 25.32
C ALA A 196 8.71 14.62 24.29
N VAL A 197 8.01 13.91 23.39
CA VAL A 197 7.21 14.54 22.31
C VAL A 197 5.73 14.68 22.64
N ILE A 198 5.23 14.13 23.75
CA ILE A 198 3.84 14.40 24.17
C ILE A 198 3.78 14.57 25.69
N ASP A 199 4.21 15.73 26.17
CA ASP A 199 3.72 16.19 27.47
C ASP A 199 2.23 16.54 27.30
N ARG A 200 1.38 16.03 28.19
CA ARG A 200 -0.05 16.34 28.26
C ARG A 200 -0.31 17.85 28.44
N ASN A 201 0.71 18.59 28.87
CA ASN A 201 0.69 20.05 29.00
C ASN A 201 1.23 20.79 27.76
N ALA A 202 1.86 20.09 26.81
CA ALA A 202 2.33 20.67 25.54
C ALA A 202 1.23 20.72 24.47
N VAL A 203 0.16 19.93 24.62
CA VAL A 203 -1.10 20.15 23.92
C VAL A 203 -1.93 21.15 24.72
N GLY A 204 -1.85 22.42 24.31
CA GLY A 204 -2.70 23.48 24.85
C GLY A 204 -4.16 23.01 24.94
N GLY A 205 -4.64 22.93 26.17
CA GLY A 205 -5.93 22.37 26.52
C GLY A 205 -7.06 23.04 25.76
N TRP A 206 -7.78 22.24 24.98
CA TRP A 206 -9.10 22.62 24.49
C TRP A 206 -10.10 22.35 25.62
N SER A 207 -10.51 23.40 26.33
CA SER A 207 -11.57 23.40 27.36
C SER A 207 -12.93 23.80 26.78
N GLY A 208 -13.27 23.29 25.60
CA GLY A 208 -14.51 23.57 24.89
C GLY A 208 -15.41 22.34 24.91
N GLY A 209 -16.61 22.49 25.46
CA GLY A 209 -17.57 21.40 25.62
C GLY A 209 -17.81 20.63 24.32
N ARG A 210 -17.74 19.29 24.41
CA ARG A 210 -18.16 18.37 23.35
C ARG A 210 -19.61 18.65 22.97
N ARG A 211 -19.84 19.22 21.79
CA ARG A 211 -21.08 18.96 21.06
C ARG A 211 -20.91 17.64 20.33
N VAL A 212 -21.76 16.69 20.67
CA VAL A 212 -21.86 15.39 20.01
C VAL A 212 -22.66 15.60 18.74
N GLU A 213 -21.97 15.66 17.61
CA GLU A 213 -22.59 15.53 16.28
C GLU A 213 -22.38 14.08 15.81
N PRO A 214 -23.40 13.39 15.29
CA PRO A 214 -23.29 11.99 14.88
C PRO A 214 -22.64 11.91 13.49
N GLY A 215 -21.33 11.63 13.46
CA GLY A 215 -20.58 11.48 12.20
C GLY A 215 -19.08 11.70 12.37
N GLY A 216 -18.46 11.02 13.34
CA GLY A 216 -17.07 11.22 13.71
C GLY A 216 -16.08 10.56 12.74
N GLY A 217 -15.78 11.23 11.63
CA GLY A 217 -14.51 11.05 10.92
C GLY A 217 -13.43 11.97 11.50
N ALA A 218 -12.17 11.52 11.53
CA ALA A 218 -11.07 12.40 11.89
C ALA A 218 -11.01 13.59 10.91
N PRO A 219 -10.84 14.84 11.39
CA PRO A 219 -10.86 16.00 10.51
C PRO A 219 -9.69 15.96 9.52
N CYS A 220 -10.00 16.24 8.26
CA CYS A 220 -9.04 16.28 7.16
C CYS A 220 -7.94 17.32 7.44
N PRO A 221 -6.66 17.04 7.14
CA PRO A 221 -5.53 17.96 7.41
C PRO A 221 -5.70 19.38 6.86
N VAL A 222 -6.53 19.56 5.83
CA VAL A 222 -6.79 20.86 5.19
C VAL A 222 -7.51 21.84 6.14
N GLU A 223 -8.37 21.35 7.04
CA GLU A 223 -9.05 22.21 8.02
C GLU A 223 -8.08 22.77 9.07
N PHE A 224 -7.02 22.03 9.38
CA PHE A 224 -5.98 22.45 10.32
C PHE A 224 -5.15 23.60 9.74
N VAL A 225 -4.77 23.50 8.47
CA VAL A 225 -4.00 24.52 7.76
C VAL A 225 -4.80 25.82 7.59
N ARG A 226 -6.11 25.72 7.34
CA ARG A 226 -6.97 26.90 7.16
C ARG A 226 -7.12 27.69 8.47
N LYS A 227 -7.34 26.99 9.59
CA LYS A 227 -7.44 27.62 10.92
C LYS A 227 -6.13 28.25 11.38
N GLU A 228 -4.98 27.72 10.98
CA GLU A 228 -3.69 28.32 11.30
C GLU A 228 -3.47 29.64 10.56
N LYS A 229 -3.93 29.74 9.30
CA LYS A 229 -3.86 30.95 8.49
C LYS A 229 -4.77 32.06 9.03
N GLU A 230 -6.00 31.72 9.41
CA GLU A 230 -6.97 32.65 10.03
C GLU A 230 -6.46 33.18 11.39
N ARG A 231 -5.72 32.39 12.17
CA ARG A 231 -5.09 32.83 13.43
C ARG A 231 -3.92 33.81 13.23
N ARG A 232 -3.19 33.70 12.12
CA ARG A 232 -2.08 34.61 11.81
C ARG A 232 -2.56 35.96 11.28
N GLU A 233 -3.71 36.00 10.61
CA GLU A 233 -4.26 37.23 10.02
C GLU A 233 -5.08 38.07 11.02
N GLY A 234 -5.54 37.50 12.14
CA GLY A 234 -6.33 38.21 13.17
C GLY A 234 -5.52 38.91 14.28
N GLY A 235 -4.18 38.83 14.25
CA GLY A 235 -3.30 39.18 15.35
C GLY A 235 -2.54 40.51 15.22
N ASP A 236 -3.15 41.58 14.70
CA ASP A 236 -2.55 42.92 14.80
C ASP A 236 -3.61 44.04 14.94
N ARG A 237 -4.01 44.31 16.18
CA ARG A 237 -4.61 45.60 16.59
C ARG A 237 -4.17 45.93 18.02
N ARG A 238 -2.98 46.51 18.17
CA ARG A 238 -2.61 47.22 19.42
C ARG A 238 -3.44 48.51 19.50
N LYS A 239 -4.17 48.71 20.60
CA LYS A 239 -4.74 50.02 20.96
C LYS A 239 -3.64 50.89 21.60
N PRO A 240 -3.57 52.20 21.33
CA PRO A 240 -2.61 53.08 21.98
C PRO A 240 -3.08 53.47 23.39
N GLU A 241 -2.12 53.57 24.32
CA GLU A 241 -2.28 54.14 25.66
C GLU A 241 -2.62 55.64 25.57
N GLY A 242 -3.68 56.06 26.25
CA GLY A 242 -4.04 57.47 26.42
C GLY A 242 -3.59 57.98 27.78
N LYS A 243 -2.78 59.05 27.76
CA LYS A 243 -2.49 59.94 28.90
C LYS A 243 -3.69 60.83 29.22
N GLY A 244 -3.79 61.26 30.47
CA GLY A 244 -4.62 62.39 30.96
C GLY A 244 -4.75 62.28 32.47
N GLU A 245 -3.83 62.91 33.20
CA GLU A 245 -4.03 64.13 34.01
C GLU A 245 -4.59 63.83 35.41
#